data_AF-A0A7X6RX87-F1
#
_entry.id   AF-A0A7X6RX87-F1
#
_cell.length_a   1.000
_cell.length_b   1.000
_cell.length_c   1.000
_cell.angle_alpha   90.00
_cell.angle_beta   90.00
_cell.angle_gamma   90.00
#
_symmetry.space_group_name_H-M   'P 1'
#
loop_
_entity.id
_entity.type
_entity.pdbx_description
1 polymer ?
#
loop_
_entity_poly.entity_id
_entity_poly.type
_entity_poly.pdbx_seq_one_letter_code
_entity_poly.pdbx_strand_id
1 'polypeptide(L)'
;MTVTVDEIEVADPPDAWTRAGFSVDDPGGDAGPVCRIGGVRIRLVGDDRGKGIIGWSLRGLPPQGPVDDLDGIPTVRSTTATAEPATHPNGATSIDHVVLLSPDLGRTVSSLAAIGVAPRRERDAELGGRRVRQIFFRFGEVILEVVGSPDTAGDGPSRLWGITYVVDDIDASAEFFGDHTTPVKDAVQPGRRITTVRHKDFGMSVRTAVISATRDR
;
A
#
# COMPACT_ATOMS: atom_id res chain seq x y z
N MET A 1 14.43 -14.80 -7.96
CA MET A 1 14.56 -13.45 -7.38
C MET A 1 13.28 -13.16 -6.60
N THR A 2 13.36 -12.42 -5.50
CA THR A 2 12.17 -12.05 -4.73
C THR A 2 11.52 -10.83 -5.40
N VAL A 3 10.21 -10.88 -5.63
CA VAL A 3 9.46 -9.71 -6.11
C VAL A 3 9.35 -8.69 -4.99
N THR A 4 9.60 -7.41 -5.27
CA THR A 4 9.49 -6.31 -4.29
C THR A 4 8.88 -5.08 -4.93
N VAL A 5 8.16 -4.27 -4.15
CA VAL A 5 7.66 -2.96 -4.61
C VAL A 5 8.81 -1.95 -4.68
N ASP A 6 8.95 -1.25 -5.80
CA ASP A 6 9.83 -0.09 -5.94
C ASP A 6 9.06 1.21 -5.71
N GLU A 7 8.08 1.46 -6.56
CA GLU A 7 7.31 2.69 -6.56
C GLU A 7 5.81 2.39 -6.58
N ILE A 8 5.03 3.21 -5.91
CA ILE A 8 3.57 3.25 -5.99
C ILE A 8 3.19 4.61 -6.55
N GLU A 9 2.47 4.62 -7.67
CA GLU A 9 1.99 5.85 -8.29
C GLU A 9 0.64 6.23 -7.69
N VAL A 10 0.56 7.44 -7.14
CA VAL A 10 -0.62 7.97 -6.50
C VAL A 10 -1.03 9.28 -7.18
N ALA A 11 -2.27 9.30 -7.67
CA ALA A 11 -2.89 10.48 -8.24
C ALA A 11 -3.46 11.40 -7.14
N ASP A 12 -2.55 11.92 -6.32
CA ASP A 12 -2.81 12.95 -5.30
C ASP A 12 -1.88 14.14 -5.52
N PRO A 13 -2.30 15.35 -5.12
CA PRO A 13 -1.41 16.50 -5.06
C PRO A 13 -0.38 16.34 -3.92
N PRO A 14 0.89 16.73 -4.13
CA PRO A 14 1.95 16.68 -3.12
C PRO A 14 1.58 17.31 -1.79
N ASP A 15 0.92 18.47 -1.83
CA ASP A 15 0.52 19.23 -0.64
C ASP A 15 -0.41 18.44 0.28
N ALA A 16 -1.22 17.52 -0.25
CA ALA A 16 -2.08 16.67 0.58
C ALA A 16 -1.27 15.71 1.46
N TRP A 17 -0.20 15.17 0.91
CA TRP A 17 0.71 14.27 1.62
C TRP A 17 1.58 15.04 2.62
N THR A 18 2.07 16.22 2.25
CA THR A 18 2.79 17.11 3.17
C THR A 18 1.91 17.51 4.37
N ARG A 19 0.64 17.85 4.15
CA ARG A 19 -0.32 18.15 5.25
C ARG A 19 -0.56 16.96 6.17
N ALA A 20 -0.52 15.74 5.64
CA ALA A 20 -0.61 14.51 6.42
C ALA A 20 0.71 14.13 7.13
N GLY A 21 1.72 15.00 7.10
CA GLY A 21 2.99 14.80 7.80
C GLY A 21 3.95 13.85 7.10
N PHE A 22 3.80 13.61 5.80
CA PHE A 22 4.81 12.92 5.00
C PHE A 22 5.82 13.94 4.45
N SER A 23 7.11 13.66 4.65
CA SER A 23 8.17 14.35 3.91
C SER A 23 8.11 13.99 2.42
N VAL A 24 7.91 15.01 1.59
CA VAL A 24 7.86 14.91 0.12
C VAL A 24 9.05 15.67 -0.44
N ASP A 25 9.92 14.96 -1.17
CA ASP A 25 11.01 15.54 -1.92
C ASP A 25 10.51 15.91 -3.32
N ASP A 26 10.84 17.11 -3.80
CA ASP A 26 10.69 17.46 -5.21
C ASP A 26 12.08 17.52 -5.84
N PRO A 27 12.54 16.43 -6.48
CA PRO A 27 13.85 16.42 -7.13
C PRO A 27 13.90 17.32 -8.38
N GLY A 28 12.76 17.88 -8.81
CA GLY A 28 12.62 18.58 -10.07
C GLY A 28 12.74 17.66 -11.30
N GLY A 29 12.56 18.25 -12.48
CA GLY A 29 12.60 17.52 -13.76
C GLY A 29 11.43 16.57 -13.95
N ASP A 30 11.60 15.56 -14.81
CA ASP A 30 10.53 14.63 -15.21
C ASP A 30 10.09 13.67 -14.11
N ALA A 31 10.87 13.56 -13.03
CA ALA A 31 10.59 12.61 -11.97
C ALA A 31 9.39 13.03 -11.11
N GLY A 32 9.10 14.33 -10.95
CA GLY A 32 8.00 14.81 -10.09
C GLY A 32 8.15 14.47 -8.59
N PRO A 33 7.23 14.95 -7.73
CA PRO A 33 7.35 14.84 -6.28
C PRO A 33 7.24 13.39 -5.75
N VAL A 34 8.05 13.06 -4.75
CA VAL A 34 8.16 11.70 -4.21
C VAL A 34 8.26 11.68 -2.69
N CYS A 35 7.55 10.74 -2.06
CA CYS A 35 7.70 10.41 -0.65
C CYS A 35 8.41 9.06 -0.52
N ARG A 36 9.48 8.98 0.29
CA ARG A 36 10.27 7.74 0.48
C ARG A 36 9.97 7.11 1.83
N ILE A 37 9.17 6.04 1.83
CA ILE A 37 8.71 5.36 3.06
C ILE A 37 9.36 3.99 3.15
N GLY A 38 10.31 3.83 4.06
CA GLY A 38 11.23 2.71 4.04
C GLY A 38 11.97 2.63 2.69
N GLY A 39 12.01 1.45 2.09
CA GLY A 39 12.62 1.23 0.78
C GLY A 39 11.73 1.56 -0.44
N VAL A 40 10.50 2.03 -0.24
CA VAL A 40 9.48 2.23 -1.29
C VAL A 40 9.26 3.71 -1.57
N ARG A 41 9.14 4.05 -2.86
CA ARG A 41 8.77 5.40 -3.34
C ARG A 41 7.25 5.50 -3.49
N ILE A 42 6.65 6.58 -3.02
CA ILE A 42 5.30 6.99 -3.38
C ILE A 42 5.45 8.19 -4.30
N ARG A 43 5.12 8.01 -5.58
CA ARG A 43 5.17 9.07 -6.59
C ARG A 43 3.83 9.79 -6.63
N LEU A 44 3.85 11.10 -6.46
CA LEU A 44 2.64 11.93 -6.42
C LEU A 44 2.48 12.61 -7.78
N VAL A 45 1.59 12.06 -8.61
CA VAL A 45 1.47 12.43 -10.04
C VAL A 45 0.39 13.48 -10.31
N GLY A 46 -0.25 14.03 -9.27
CA GLY A 46 -1.34 14.99 -9.42
C GLY A 46 -2.70 14.35 -9.67
N ASP A 47 -3.77 15.11 -9.46
CA ASP A 47 -5.17 14.69 -9.59
C ASP A 47 -5.71 14.79 -11.04
N ASP A 48 -4.95 15.41 -11.94
CA ASP A 48 -5.19 15.40 -13.39
C ASP A 48 -5.03 14.00 -14.00
N ARG A 49 -4.27 13.13 -13.34
CA ARG A 49 -4.00 11.75 -13.76
C ARG A 49 -4.97 10.71 -13.21
N GLY A 50 -5.96 11.13 -12.42
CA GLY A 50 -7.00 10.26 -11.87
C GLY A 50 -7.15 10.40 -10.36
N LYS A 51 -7.37 9.27 -9.67
CA LYS A 51 -7.55 9.26 -8.21
C LYS A 51 -7.10 7.94 -7.60
N GLY A 52 -6.49 8.00 -6.43
CA GLY A 52 -6.03 6.83 -5.68
C GLY A 52 -4.68 6.33 -6.18
N ILE A 53 -4.41 5.05 -5.89
CA ILE A 53 -3.23 4.35 -6.41
C ILE A 53 -3.55 3.92 -7.84
N ILE A 54 -2.78 4.41 -8.81
CA ILE A 54 -3.05 4.20 -10.24
C ILE A 54 -2.11 3.17 -10.88
N GLY A 55 -1.06 2.77 -10.18
CA GLY A 55 -0.09 1.79 -10.64
C GLY A 55 1.05 1.60 -9.66
N TRP A 56 1.97 0.73 -10.02
CA TRP A 56 3.20 0.51 -9.28
C TRP A 56 4.32 0.03 -10.19
N SER A 57 5.54 0.08 -9.66
CA SER A 57 6.68 -0.59 -10.27
C SER A 57 7.23 -1.68 -9.36
N LEU A 58 7.60 -2.81 -9.96
CA LEU A 58 8.03 -4.02 -9.26
C LEU A 58 9.42 -4.44 -9.72
N ARG A 59 10.26 -4.84 -8.76
CA ARG A 59 11.55 -5.49 -9.02
C ARG A 59 11.43 -7.00 -8.96
N GLY A 60 12.43 -7.71 -9.48
CA GLY A 60 12.56 -9.15 -9.32
C GLY A 60 11.54 -9.98 -10.11
N LEU A 61 10.79 -9.35 -11.01
CA LEU A 61 9.86 -10.02 -11.92
C LEU A 61 10.59 -11.03 -12.83
N PRO A 62 9.97 -12.15 -13.23
CA PRO A 62 10.56 -13.12 -14.15
C PRO A 62 11.04 -12.46 -15.46
N PRO A 63 12.20 -12.82 -16.03
CA PRO A 63 12.79 -12.11 -17.17
C PRO A 63 12.03 -12.30 -18.50
N GLN A 64 11.16 -13.31 -18.58
CA GLN A 64 10.40 -13.63 -19.79
C GLN A 64 8.95 -13.17 -19.64
N GLY A 65 8.47 -12.39 -20.61
CA GLY A 65 7.09 -11.90 -20.70
C GLY A 65 6.94 -10.41 -20.35
N PRO A 66 6.13 -9.65 -21.09
CA PRO A 66 5.71 -8.32 -20.68
C PRO A 66 4.89 -8.43 -19.38
N VAL A 67 5.13 -7.50 -18.46
CA VAL A 67 4.33 -7.34 -17.24
C VAL A 67 3.95 -5.88 -17.19
N ASP A 68 3.03 -5.49 -18.07
CA ASP A 68 2.49 -4.14 -18.14
C ASP A 68 1.21 -4.01 -17.30
N ASP A 69 0.66 -5.16 -16.90
CA ASP A 69 -0.58 -5.30 -16.14
C ASP A 69 -0.48 -6.49 -15.18
N LEU A 70 -1.06 -6.34 -13.98
CA LEU A 70 -1.29 -7.42 -13.04
C LEU A 70 -2.77 -7.42 -12.62
N ASP A 71 -3.61 -8.10 -13.41
CA ASP A 71 -5.06 -8.23 -13.18
C ASP A 71 -5.79 -6.87 -13.15
N GLY A 72 -5.47 -6.00 -14.10
CA GLY A 72 -6.02 -4.65 -14.22
C GLY A 72 -5.23 -3.57 -13.47
N ILE A 73 -4.09 -3.93 -12.86
CA ILE A 73 -3.20 -2.99 -12.17
C ILE A 73 -2.02 -2.67 -13.10
N PRO A 74 -1.90 -1.43 -13.59
CA PRO A 74 -0.73 -0.98 -14.34
C PRO A 74 0.55 -1.29 -13.56
N THR A 75 1.41 -2.08 -14.18
CA THR A 75 2.62 -2.60 -13.56
C THR A 75 3.81 -2.29 -14.45
N VAL A 76 4.88 -1.74 -13.86
CA VAL A 76 6.12 -1.45 -14.58
C VAL A 76 7.27 -2.24 -13.97
N ARG A 77 8.13 -2.82 -14.79
CA ARG A 77 9.36 -3.44 -14.30
C ARG A 77 10.35 -2.37 -13.86
N SER A 78 10.89 -2.51 -12.66
CA SER A 78 11.96 -1.64 -12.14
C SER A 78 13.25 -2.40 -11.88
N THR A 79 14.37 -1.74 -12.20
CA THR A 79 15.73 -2.10 -11.77
C THR A 79 16.35 -1.04 -10.86
N THR A 80 15.62 0.01 -10.52
CA THR A 80 16.07 1.10 -9.65
C THR A 80 16.44 0.57 -8.28
N ALA A 81 17.56 0.98 -7.70
CA ALA A 81 17.93 0.56 -6.34
C ALA A 81 16.85 0.96 -5.32
N THR A 82 16.79 0.21 -4.21
CA THR A 82 15.95 0.53 -3.04
C THR A 82 16.19 1.98 -2.62
N ALA A 83 15.11 2.69 -2.27
CA ALA A 83 15.25 4.07 -1.82
C ALA A 83 15.91 4.12 -0.43
N GLU A 84 16.72 5.15 -0.19
CA GLU A 84 17.07 5.53 1.17
C GLU A 84 15.81 6.07 1.87
N PRO A 85 15.45 5.59 3.08
CA PRO A 85 14.25 6.05 3.79
C PRO A 85 14.31 7.54 4.12
N ALA A 86 13.16 8.22 4.10
CA ALA A 86 13.01 9.55 4.68
C ALA A 86 12.46 9.47 6.11
N THR A 87 12.64 10.54 6.88
CA THR A 87 11.99 10.71 8.18
C THR A 87 10.73 11.54 8.00
N HIS A 88 9.62 11.11 8.59
CA HIS A 88 8.31 11.75 8.43
C HIS A 88 7.81 12.30 9.78
N PRO A 89 7.32 13.56 9.84
CA PRO A 89 6.69 14.11 11.04
C PRO A 89 5.57 13.24 11.65
N ASN A 90 4.82 12.50 10.82
CA ASN A 90 3.77 11.60 11.28
C ASN A 90 4.27 10.26 11.85
N GLY A 91 5.58 10.01 11.86
CA GLY A 91 6.22 8.83 12.43
C GLY A 91 6.23 7.58 11.54
N ALA A 92 5.75 7.66 10.30
CA ALA A 92 5.82 6.52 9.36
C ALA A 92 7.28 6.11 9.10
N THR A 93 7.57 4.81 9.11
CA THR A 93 8.94 4.29 8.88
C THR A 93 9.02 3.30 7.73
N SER A 94 7.96 2.54 7.48
CA SER A 94 7.88 1.58 6.38
C SER A 94 6.43 1.29 5.99
N ILE A 95 6.23 0.58 4.88
CA ILE A 95 4.90 0.09 4.48
C ILE A 95 4.68 -1.30 5.08
N ASP A 96 3.65 -1.45 5.90
CA ASP A 96 3.23 -2.76 6.44
C ASP A 96 2.55 -3.56 5.34
N HIS A 97 1.52 -2.97 4.74
CA HIS A 97 0.77 -3.61 3.66
C HIS A 97 0.11 -2.62 2.71
N VAL A 98 -0.11 -3.11 1.48
CA VAL A 98 -0.96 -2.49 0.47
C VAL A 98 -2.17 -3.39 0.25
N VAL A 99 -3.36 -2.80 0.28
CA VAL A 99 -4.62 -3.52 0.03
C VAL A 99 -4.95 -3.49 -1.44
N LEU A 100 -5.20 -4.67 -2.02
CA LEU A 100 -5.69 -4.88 -3.37
C LEU A 100 -7.11 -5.42 -3.29
N LEU A 101 -8.08 -4.71 -3.86
CA LEU A 101 -9.45 -5.18 -3.97
C LEU A 101 -9.62 -5.95 -5.28
N SER A 102 -10.00 -7.21 -5.16
CA SER A 102 -10.20 -8.12 -6.28
C SER A 102 -11.68 -8.48 -6.44
N PRO A 103 -12.24 -8.32 -7.65
CA PRO A 103 -13.56 -8.83 -7.98
C PRO A 103 -13.54 -10.34 -8.32
N ASP A 104 -12.38 -10.93 -8.57
CA ASP A 104 -12.19 -12.37 -8.83
C ASP A 104 -10.87 -12.83 -8.21
N LEU A 105 -10.96 -13.41 -7.01
CA LEU A 105 -9.80 -13.86 -6.25
C LEU A 105 -8.97 -14.90 -7.02
N GLY A 106 -9.61 -15.81 -7.75
CA GLY A 106 -8.92 -16.87 -8.48
C GLY A 106 -8.07 -16.30 -9.61
N ARG A 107 -8.61 -15.31 -10.34
CA ARG A 107 -7.89 -14.59 -11.40
C ARG A 107 -6.72 -13.79 -10.85
N THR A 108 -6.92 -13.05 -9.76
CA THR A 108 -5.82 -12.27 -9.12
C THR A 108 -4.72 -13.19 -8.60
N VAL A 109 -5.07 -14.29 -7.91
CA VAL A 109 -4.09 -15.28 -7.42
C VAL A 109 -3.31 -15.89 -8.58
N SER A 110 -3.98 -16.23 -9.68
CA SER A 110 -3.32 -16.78 -10.88
C SER A 110 -2.36 -15.78 -11.52
N SER A 111 -2.73 -14.50 -11.58
CA SER A 111 -1.88 -13.42 -12.09
C SER A 111 -0.64 -13.21 -11.22
N LEU A 112 -0.79 -13.23 -9.90
CA LEU A 112 0.33 -13.17 -8.95
C LEU A 112 1.24 -14.41 -9.03
N ALA A 113 0.66 -15.59 -9.23
CA ALA A 113 1.43 -16.83 -9.43
C ALA A 113 2.27 -16.78 -10.71
N ALA A 114 1.78 -16.14 -11.78
CA ALA A 114 2.51 -15.97 -13.04
C ALA A 114 3.81 -15.15 -12.88
N ILE A 115 3.87 -14.25 -11.90
CA ILE A 115 5.09 -13.51 -11.55
C ILE A 115 5.91 -14.19 -10.44
N GLY A 116 5.57 -15.43 -10.07
CA GLY A 116 6.29 -16.24 -9.09
C GLY A 116 5.95 -15.92 -7.63
N VAL A 117 4.80 -15.28 -7.37
CA VAL A 117 4.38 -14.88 -6.02
C VAL A 117 3.25 -15.79 -5.53
N ALA A 118 3.54 -16.60 -4.50
CA ALA A 118 2.60 -17.54 -3.90
C ALA A 118 1.93 -16.98 -2.63
N PRO A 119 0.67 -17.34 -2.35
CA PRO A 119 -0.01 -16.91 -1.13
C PRO A 119 0.68 -17.49 0.11
N ARG A 120 0.75 -16.70 1.18
CA ARG A 120 1.34 -17.10 2.47
C ARG A 120 0.31 -17.44 3.52
N ARG A 121 -0.87 -16.83 3.43
CA ARG A 121 -1.98 -17.03 4.36
C ARG A 121 -3.27 -16.64 3.70
N GLU A 122 -4.33 -17.35 4.04
CA GLU A 122 -5.70 -17.00 3.69
C GLU A 122 -6.56 -16.97 4.96
N ARG A 123 -7.58 -16.11 4.96
CA ARG A 123 -8.56 -16.06 6.03
C ARG A 123 -9.88 -15.49 5.53
N ASP A 124 -10.97 -16.14 5.93
CA ASP A 124 -12.32 -15.60 5.80
C ASP A 124 -12.64 -14.66 6.96
N ALA A 125 -13.26 -13.53 6.65
CA ALA A 125 -13.67 -12.50 7.59
C ALA A 125 -15.01 -11.89 7.17
N GLU A 126 -15.53 -11.01 8.02
CA GLU A 126 -16.68 -10.17 7.70
C GLU A 126 -16.25 -8.70 7.76
N LEU A 127 -16.51 -7.95 6.68
CA LEU A 127 -16.23 -6.53 6.61
C LEU A 127 -17.50 -5.79 6.17
N GLY A 128 -18.05 -4.97 7.07
CA GLY A 128 -19.28 -4.21 6.80
C GLY A 128 -20.49 -5.09 6.48
N GLY A 129 -20.66 -6.21 7.19
CA GLY A 129 -21.77 -7.15 6.98
C GLY A 129 -21.61 -8.09 5.79
N ARG A 130 -20.46 -8.07 5.11
CA ARG A 130 -20.18 -8.90 3.93
C ARG A 130 -19.06 -9.87 4.21
N ARG A 131 -19.24 -11.13 3.84
CA ARG A 131 -18.16 -12.13 3.82
C ARG A 131 -17.09 -11.71 2.83
N VAL A 132 -15.86 -11.72 3.28
CA VAL A 132 -14.68 -11.43 2.47
C VAL A 132 -13.62 -12.49 2.75
N ARG A 133 -12.78 -12.77 1.75
CA ARG A 133 -11.55 -13.53 1.92
C ARG A 133 -10.36 -12.60 1.73
N GLN A 134 -9.44 -12.67 2.69
CA GLN A 134 -8.17 -11.97 2.68
C GLN A 134 -7.06 -12.98 2.35
N ILE A 135 -6.29 -12.73 1.30
CA ILE A 135 -5.18 -13.56 0.84
C ILE A 135 -3.91 -12.69 0.92
N PHE A 136 -2.91 -13.16 1.66
CA PHE A 136 -1.71 -12.38 1.96
C PHE A 136 -0.52 -12.89 1.15
N PHE A 137 0.17 -11.99 0.47
CA PHE A 137 1.39 -12.25 -0.30
C PHE A 137 2.55 -11.40 0.24
N ARG A 138 3.78 -11.78 -0.11
CA ARG A 138 5.00 -11.05 0.28
C ARG A 138 5.70 -10.47 -0.94
N PHE A 139 5.91 -9.16 -0.91
CA PHE A 139 6.65 -8.38 -1.90
C PHE A 139 7.90 -7.80 -1.22
N GLY A 140 8.81 -8.70 -0.81
CA GLY A 140 9.87 -8.36 0.14
C GLY A 140 9.28 -8.05 1.52
N GLU A 141 9.55 -6.85 2.03
CA GLU A 141 9.05 -6.38 3.33
C GLU A 141 7.56 -6.04 3.28
N VAL A 142 7.07 -5.55 2.13
CA VAL A 142 5.66 -5.17 1.94
C VAL A 142 4.77 -6.41 1.86
N ILE A 143 3.66 -6.40 2.59
CA ILE A 143 2.58 -7.38 2.42
C ILE A 143 1.60 -6.85 1.36
N LEU A 144 1.25 -7.69 0.39
CA LEU A 144 0.08 -7.42 -0.46
C LEU A 144 -1.11 -8.18 0.14
N GLU A 145 -2.11 -7.45 0.59
CA GLU A 145 -3.37 -8.00 1.10
C GLU A 145 -4.42 -7.94 0.01
N VAL A 146 -4.69 -9.08 -0.63
CA VAL A 146 -5.75 -9.23 -1.61
C VAL A 146 -7.07 -9.51 -0.90
N VAL A 147 -8.08 -8.70 -1.16
CA VAL A 147 -9.41 -8.80 -0.54
C VAL A 147 -10.48 -8.91 -1.61
N GLY A 148 -11.35 -9.90 -1.49
CA GLY A 148 -12.45 -10.13 -2.42
C GLY A 148 -13.56 -10.96 -1.81
N SER A 149 -14.65 -11.15 -2.54
CA SER A 149 -15.73 -12.07 -2.14
C SER A 149 -15.27 -13.52 -2.30
N PRO A 150 -15.44 -14.40 -1.31
CA PRO A 150 -15.16 -15.82 -1.48
C PRO A 150 -16.22 -16.53 -2.33
N ASP A 151 -17.41 -15.94 -2.46
CA ASP A 151 -18.60 -16.61 -2.99
C ASP A 151 -18.99 -16.11 -4.40
N THR A 152 -18.35 -15.06 -4.91
CA THR A 152 -18.69 -14.44 -6.20
C THR A 152 -17.46 -13.98 -6.96
N ALA A 153 -17.47 -14.14 -8.29
CA ALA A 153 -16.49 -13.56 -9.20
C ALA A 153 -17.16 -12.49 -10.10
N GLY A 154 -16.40 -11.47 -10.47
CA GLY A 154 -16.83 -10.43 -11.40
C GLY A 154 -15.75 -10.05 -12.41
N ASP A 155 -16.18 -9.44 -13.52
CA ASP A 155 -15.31 -9.19 -14.69
C ASP A 155 -14.51 -7.88 -14.61
N GLY A 156 -14.74 -7.05 -13.59
CA GLY A 156 -14.02 -5.78 -13.43
C GLY A 156 -12.54 -5.97 -13.11
N PRO A 157 -11.69 -4.93 -13.23
CA PRO A 157 -10.28 -5.00 -12.86
C PRO A 157 -10.09 -5.02 -11.35
N SER A 158 -8.99 -5.62 -10.89
CA SER A 158 -8.48 -5.40 -9.53
C SER A 158 -7.94 -3.98 -9.38
N ARG A 159 -7.93 -3.47 -8.15
CA ARG A 159 -7.40 -2.13 -7.85
C ARG A 159 -6.67 -2.08 -6.53
N LEU A 160 -5.56 -1.34 -6.49
CA LEU A 160 -4.91 -0.95 -5.26
C LEU A 160 -5.77 0.11 -4.55
N TRP A 161 -5.97 -0.04 -3.24
CA TRP A 161 -7.04 0.67 -2.52
C TRP A 161 -6.57 1.52 -1.36
N GLY A 162 -5.59 1.03 -0.60
CA GLY A 162 -5.10 1.69 0.60
C GLY A 162 -3.76 1.15 1.04
N ILE A 163 -3.09 1.93 1.88
CA ILE A 163 -1.76 1.65 2.39
C ILE A 163 -1.80 1.78 3.91
N THR A 164 -1.16 0.83 4.58
CA THR A 164 -0.93 0.91 6.02
C THR A 164 0.55 1.04 6.28
N TYR A 165 0.92 2.02 7.10
CA TYR A 165 2.30 2.35 7.42
C TYR A 165 2.67 1.86 8.82
N VAL A 166 3.88 1.31 8.95
CA VAL A 166 4.46 1.06 10.27
C VAL A 166 4.89 2.39 10.87
N VAL A 167 4.62 2.57 12.16
CA VAL A 167 5.11 3.68 12.98
C VAL A 167 5.81 3.14 14.22
N ASP A 168 6.87 3.81 14.66
CA ASP A 168 7.63 3.39 15.84
C ASP A 168 6.84 3.62 17.14
N ASP A 169 6.17 4.77 17.21
CA ASP A 169 5.29 5.14 18.33
C ASP A 169 3.89 5.51 17.80
N ILE A 170 2.96 4.56 17.96
CA ILE A 170 1.57 4.72 17.53
C ILE A 170 0.81 5.78 18.34
N ASP A 171 1.18 6.01 19.60
CA ASP A 171 0.52 7.01 20.43
C ASP A 171 0.99 8.41 20.01
N ALA A 172 2.29 8.59 19.75
CA ALA A 172 2.84 9.83 19.19
C ALA A 172 2.28 10.14 17.80
N SER A 173 2.15 9.13 16.92
CA SER A 173 1.50 9.31 15.62
C SER A 173 0.02 9.67 15.76
N ALA A 174 -0.71 9.04 16.69
CA ALA A 174 -2.11 9.39 16.93
C ALA A 174 -2.26 10.81 17.50
N GLU A 175 -1.38 11.24 18.39
CA GLU A 175 -1.32 12.62 18.89
C GLU A 175 -1.02 13.61 17.76
N PHE A 176 -0.06 13.30 16.88
CA PHE A 176 0.27 14.11 15.71
C PHE A 176 -0.95 14.34 14.81
N PHE A 177 -1.71 13.29 14.52
CA PHE A 177 -2.91 13.42 13.69
C PHE A 177 -4.12 14.00 14.44
N GLY A 178 -4.12 13.99 15.78
CA GLY A 178 -5.21 14.47 16.63
C GLY A 178 -6.58 13.92 16.21
N ASP A 179 -7.54 14.84 16.01
CA ASP A 179 -8.90 14.55 15.57
C ASP A 179 -9.02 14.10 14.10
N HIS A 180 -7.93 13.67 13.46
CA HIS A 180 -7.93 13.06 12.12
C HIS A 180 -7.64 11.56 12.13
N THR A 181 -7.77 10.88 13.28
CA THR A 181 -7.70 9.42 13.37
C THR A 181 -8.88 8.81 14.11
N THR A 182 -9.18 7.54 13.83
CA THR A 182 -10.02 6.74 14.74
C THR A 182 -9.31 6.54 16.09
N PRO A 183 -10.01 6.13 17.16
CA PRO A 183 -9.31 5.69 18.37
C PRO A 183 -8.30 4.57 18.06
N VAL A 184 -7.12 4.67 18.67
CA VAL A 184 -6.13 3.58 18.62
C VAL A 184 -6.73 2.35 19.27
N LYS A 185 -6.57 1.20 18.63
CA LYS A 185 -7.08 -0.09 19.11
C LYS A 185 -6.08 -1.20 18.85
N ASP A 186 -6.29 -2.34 19.48
CA ASP A 186 -5.53 -3.54 19.18
C ASP A 186 -5.71 -3.94 17.71
N ALA A 187 -4.59 -4.20 17.05
CA ALA A 187 -4.58 -4.78 15.73
C ALA A 187 -4.91 -6.28 15.81
N VAL A 188 -5.32 -6.84 14.68
CA VAL A 188 -5.53 -8.29 14.57
C VAL A 188 -4.23 -9.07 14.79
N GLN A 189 -3.09 -8.45 14.47
CA GLN A 189 -1.75 -8.95 14.75
C GLN A 189 -1.46 -8.83 16.27
N PRO A 190 -1.22 -9.94 16.99
CA PRO A 190 -1.01 -9.90 18.43
C PRO A 190 0.10 -8.93 18.86
N GLY A 191 -0.20 -8.10 19.86
CA GLY A 191 0.75 -7.15 20.44
C GLY A 191 0.99 -5.89 19.61
N ARG A 192 0.33 -5.74 18.46
CA ARG A 192 0.36 -4.51 17.65
C ARG A 192 -0.91 -3.70 17.86
N ARG A 193 -0.81 -2.39 17.69
CA ARG A 193 -1.93 -1.44 17.75
C ARG A 193 -2.06 -0.70 16.43
N ILE A 194 -3.27 -0.34 16.04
CA ILE A 194 -3.58 0.30 14.76
C ILE A 194 -4.57 1.45 14.94
N THR A 195 -4.45 2.47 14.11
CA THR A 195 -5.51 3.45 13.87
C THR A 195 -5.66 3.78 12.39
N THR A 196 -6.88 4.12 11.97
CA THR A 196 -7.18 4.59 10.63
C THR A 196 -7.13 6.12 10.59
N VAL A 197 -6.36 6.65 9.64
CA VAL A 197 -6.29 8.09 9.38
C VAL A 197 -7.50 8.49 8.52
N ARG A 198 -8.18 9.56 8.89
CA ARG A 198 -9.20 10.26 8.10
C ARG A 198 -8.54 11.00 6.94
N HIS A 199 -7.93 10.24 6.04
CA HIS A 199 -7.07 10.70 4.94
C HIS A 199 -7.68 11.84 4.10
N LYS A 200 -9.02 11.87 3.96
CA LYS A 200 -9.73 12.92 3.23
C LYS A 200 -9.62 14.30 3.88
N ASP A 201 -9.45 14.37 5.19
CA ASP A 201 -9.29 15.64 5.92
C ASP A 201 -7.98 16.35 5.51
N PHE A 202 -7.00 15.59 5.02
CA PHE A 202 -5.75 16.12 4.46
C PHE A 202 -5.82 16.32 2.94
N GLY A 203 -6.89 15.87 2.29
CA GLY A 203 -7.05 15.88 0.83
C GLY A 203 -6.40 14.68 0.11
N MET A 204 -5.97 13.64 0.85
CA MET A 204 -5.43 12.42 0.24
C MET A 204 -6.57 11.54 -0.29
N SER A 205 -6.40 10.95 -1.48
CA SER A 205 -7.36 9.99 -2.02
C SER A 205 -7.11 8.56 -1.53
N VAL A 206 -5.87 8.23 -1.18
CA VAL A 206 -5.46 6.90 -0.71
C VAL A 206 -5.89 6.69 0.74
N ARG A 207 -6.57 5.58 1.00
CA ARG A 207 -6.94 5.21 2.36
C ARG A 207 -5.70 4.84 3.14
N THR A 208 -5.61 5.40 4.34
CA THR A 208 -4.39 5.36 5.13
C THR A 208 -4.70 4.86 6.54
N ALA A 209 -3.86 3.95 7.01
CA ALA A 209 -3.80 3.55 8.41
C ALA A 209 -2.34 3.56 8.89
N VAL A 210 -2.15 3.66 10.19
CA VAL A 210 -0.84 3.51 10.84
C VAL A 210 -0.93 2.41 11.89
N ILE A 211 0.11 1.59 11.96
CA ILE A 211 0.18 0.42 12.84
C ILE A 211 1.54 0.41 13.55
N SER A 212 1.57 0.08 14.84
CA SER A 212 2.81 0.00 15.60
C SER A 212 3.76 -1.03 14.98
N ALA A 213 5.06 -0.87 15.14
CA ALA A 213 6.05 -1.88 14.79
C ALA A 213 5.74 -3.25 15.44
N THR A 214 6.22 -4.32 14.81
CA THR A 214 6.25 -5.63 15.46
C THR A 214 7.31 -5.54 16.55
N ARG A 215 6.97 -5.88 17.81
CA ARG A 215 8.01 -6.00 18.84
C ARG A 215 8.95 -7.11 18.42
N ASP A 216 10.25 -6.81 18.34
CA ASP A 216 11.26 -7.85 18.21
C ASP A 216 11.06 -8.87 19.34
N ARG A 217 11.02 -10.15 18.96
CA ARG A 217 10.93 -11.27 19.90
C ARG A 217 12.32 -11.67 20.37
#